data_AF-A0A941S5A4-F1
#
_entry.id   AF-A0A941S5A4-F1
#
_cell.length_a   1.000
_cell.length_b   1.000
_cell.length_c   1.000
_cell.angle_alpha   90.00
_cell.angle_beta   90.00
_cell.angle_gamma   90.00
#
_symmetry.space_group_name_H-M   'P 1'
#
loop_
_entity.id
_entity.type
_entity.pdbx_description
1 polymer ?
#
loop_
_entity_poly.entity_id
_entity_poly.type
_entity_poly.pdbx_seq_one_letter_code
_entity_poly.pdbx_strand_id
1 'polypeptide(L)'
;MLASVFRYIFHLAQFMSDNADGERQGEGAILEAAIERVWRDYQFREDGSPRADLACFPANFGTAIQREYAQQIEEIIAYGFGQFHLSQGAMQRLREIAIYAVVKDLFLEDVTGLVFAGFGEDERYPNVVTYFASAMVGGYLKRAEASADAIDTDTKSKIRVFADSEVTNAFIRGIDFNLERRLYGGFRMMMGGLVDQMIAAFPDATPAQRDEVRTRFQNSFVPRYVEAFRGMIADYQQQTFINPILRVLEIASRTELAQTAKELVGLNIFKKRIMAQKETVGGAIDVAMISRENGFQWFSRQDGG
;
A
#
# COMPACT_ATOMS: atom_id res chain seq x y z
N MET A 1 5.21 -12.89 11.65
CA MET A 1 5.10 -11.43 11.84
C MET A 1 6.45 -10.78 12.06
N LEU A 2 7.11 -10.90 13.23
CA LEU A 2 8.34 -10.14 13.53
C LEU A 2 9.50 -10.41 12.54
N ALA A 3 9.67 -11.65 12.08
CA ALA A 3 10.64 -11.99 11.04
C ALA A 3 10.42 -11.21 9.71
N SER A 4 9.16 -10.94 9.34
CA SER A 4 8.85 -10.14 8.14
C SER A 4 9.23 -8.68 8.35
N VAL A 5 8.96 -8.13 9.55
CA VAL A 5 9.39 -6.78 9.93
C VAL A 5 10.91 -6.64 9.87
N PHE A 6 11.65 -7.63 10.37
CA PHE A 6 13.11 -7.61 10.33
C PHE A 6 13.65 -7.71 8.92
N ARG A 7 13.07 -8.57 8.08
CA ARG A 7 13.39 -8.63 6.64
C ARG A 7 13.17 -7.28 5.97
N TYR A 8 12.08 -6.59 6.29
CA TYR A 8 11.82 -5.25 5.79
C TYR A 8 12.91 -4.25 6.22
N ILE A 9 13.32 -4.26 7.50
CA ILE A 9 14.43 -3.43 7.99
C ILE A 9 15.72 -3.68 7.19
N PHE A 10 16.08 -4.95 6.95
CA PHE A 10 17.28 -5.29 6.17
C PHE A 10 17.16 -4.84 4.71
N HIS A 11 16.00 -5.02 4.07
CA HIS A 11 15.77 -4.55 2.70
C HIS A 11 15.86 -3.01 2.61
N LEU A 12 15.33 -2.31 3.61
CA LEU A 12 15.43 -0.85 3.68
C LEU A 12 16.88 -0.40 3.86
N ALA A 13 17.64 -1.06 4.75
CA ALA A 13 19.07 -0.78 4.93
C ALA A 13 19.86 -0.99 3.62
N GLN A 14 19.58 -2.08 2.90
CA GLN A 14 20.19 -2.32 1.58
C GLN A 14 19.83 -1.21 0.59
N PHE A 15 18.56 -0.83 0.51
CA PHE A 15 18.11 0.25 -0.37
C PHE A 15 18.77 1.59 -0.02
N MET A 16 18.95 1.89 1.27
CA MET A 16 19.65 3.10 1.71
C MET A 16 21.13 3.05 1.32
N SER A 17 21.78 1.89 1.46
CA SER A 17 23.17 1.70 1.04
C SER A 17 23.36 1.89 -0.46
N ASP A 18 22.44 1.37 -1.27
CA ASP A 18 22.52 1.45 -2.73
C ASP A 18 22.32 2.89 -3.26
N ASN A 19 21.68 3.76 -2.48
CA ASN A 19 21.36 5.15 -2.84
C ASN A 19 22.19 6.20 -2.07
N ALA A 20 23.19 5.78 -1.28
CA ALA A 20 24.08 6.70 -0.59
C ALA A 20 25.13 7.25 -1.58
N ASP A 21 25.01 8.52 -1.97
CA ASP A 21 25.99 9.22 -2.80
C ASP A 21 27.30 9.41 -2.03
N GLY A 22 28.30 8.57 -2.29
CA GLY A 22 29.72 8.85 -2.07
C GLY A 22 30.28 8.78 -0.64
N GLU A 23 29.47 8.89 0.42
CA GLU A 23 29.94 8.67 1.79
C GLU A 23 29.69 7.22 2.22
N ARG A 24 30.76 6.44 2.38
CA ARG A 24 30.70 5.11 3.01
C ARG A 24 30.34 5.25 4.48
N GLN A 25 29.05 5.42 4.79
CA GLN A 25 28.55 5.18 6.14
C GLN A 25 28.79 3.71 6.48
N GLY A 26 29.27 3.42 7.69
CA GLY A 26 29.49 2.04 8.12
C GLY A 26 28.17 1.24 8.08
N GLU A 27 28.24 -0.04 7.71
CA GLU A 27 27.05 -0.90 7.58
C GLU A 27 26.14 -0.87 8.83
N GLY A 28 26.73 -0.78 10.02
CA GLY A 28 26.00 -0.62 11.28
C GLY A 28 25.21 0.68 11.37
N ALA A 29 25.77 1.81 10.91
CA ALA A 29 25.09 3.11 10.95
C ALA A 29 23.89 3.15 9.99
N ILE A 30 24.02 2.54 8.81
CA ILE A 30 22.92 2.42 7.84
C ILE A 30 21.79 1.55 8.42
N LEU A 31 22.15 0.44 9.05
CA LEU A 31 21.17 -0.44 9.70
C LEU A 31 20.44 0.27 10.85
N GLU A 32 21.16 1.04 11.68
CA GLU A 32 20.53 1.85 12.75
C GLU A 32 19.60 2.94 12.19
N ALA A 33 19.97 3.56 11.06
CA ALA A 33 19.10 4.53 10.39
C ALA A 33 17.83 3.87 9.82
N ALA A 34 17.94 2.65 9.28
CA ALA A 34 16.78 1.87 8.84
C ALA A 34 15.87 1.48 10.02
N ILE A 35 16.44 1.09 11.16
CA ILE A 35 15.69 0.80 12.40
C ILE A 35 14.95 2.05 12.87
N GLU A 36 15.62 3.21 12.95
CA GLU A 36 15.00 4.49 13.32
C GLU A 36 13.86 4.84 12.37
N ARG A 37 14.04 4.64 11.05
CA ARG A 37 13.00 4.93 10.06
C ARG A 37 11.76 4.06 10.29
N VAL A 38 11.93 2.75 10.42
CA VAL A 38 10.80 1.83 10.67
C VAL A 38 10.12 2.13 12.01
N TRP A 39 10.90 2.42 13.05
CA TRP A 39 10.39 2.82 14.36
C TRP A 39 9.53 4.10 14.28
N ARG A 40 9.93 5.09 13.48
CA ARG A 40 9.11 6.29 13.21
C ARG A 40 7.86 5.97 12.40
N ASP A 41 7.97 5.15 11.36
CA ASP A 41 6.83 4.80 10.50
C ASP A 41 5.73 4.05 11.27
N TYR A 42 6.09 3.31 12.33
CA TYR A 42 5.13 2.72 13.27
C TYR A 42 4.43 3.75 14.18
N GLN A 43 5.06 4.89 14.44
CA GLN A 43 4.51 5.93 15.32
C GLN A 43 3.72 6.98 14.55
N PHE A 44 4.09 7.26 13.30
CA PHE A 44 3.53 8.34 12.50
C PHE A 44 3.13 7.87 11.10
N ARG A 45 2.07 8.46 10.56
CA ARG A 45 1.69 8.32 9.16
C ARG A 45 2.56 9.21 8.28
N GLU A 46 2.48 9.04 6.97
CA GLU A 46 3.23 9.85 6.00
C GLU A 46 2.91 11.36 6.11
N ASP A 47 1.69 11.70 6.54
CA ASP A 47 1.25 13.09 6.80
C ASP A 47 1.73 13.65 8.17
N GLY A 48 2.47 12.85 8.95
CA GLY A 48 2.96 13.22 10.28
C GLY A 48 1.97 13.01 11.42
N SER A 49 0.73 12.58 11.15
CA SER A 49 -0.25 12.27 12.20
C SER A 49 0.15 11.01 12.99
N PRO A 50 -0.10 10.95 14.31
CA PRO A 50 0.25 9.79 15.11
C PRO A 50 -0.62 8.56 14.78
N ARG A 51 -0.01 7.38 14.83
CA ARG A 51 -0.71 6.08 14.73
C ARG A 51 -1.21 5.65 16.11
N ALA A 52 -2.53 5.58 16.25
CA ALA A 52 -3.17 4.99 17.42
C ALA A 52 -2.97 3.47 17.44
N ASP A 53 -3.16 2.86 18.61
CA ASP A 53 -3.25 1.41 18.72
C ASP A 53 -4.57 0.92 18.09
N LEU A 54 -4.53 -0.26 17.48
CA LEU A 54 -5.66 -0.87 16.82
C LEU A 54 -6.75 -1.21 17.83
N ALA A 55 -7.98 -0.77 17.54
CA ALA A 55 -9.15 -1.01 18.38
C ALA A 55 -9.54 -2.49 18.52
N CYS A 56 -8.96 -3.39 17.71
CA CYS A 56 -9.16 -4.83 17.83
C CYS A 56 -8.50 -5.45 19.07
N PHE A 57 -7.58 -4.73 19.71
CA PHE A 57 -6.89 -5.18 20.91
C PHE A 57 -7.49 -4.54 22.19
N PRO A 58 -7.38 -5.23 23.34
CA PRO A 58 -7.71 -4.63 24.63
C PRO A 58 -6.90 -3.36 24.92
N ALA A 59 -7.41 -2.53 25.83
CA ALA A 59 -6.65 -1.38 26.33
C ALA A 59 -5.30 -1.85 26.94
N ASN A 60 -4.24 -1.09 26.69
CA ASN A 60 -2.87 -1.38 27.16
C ASN A 60 -2.29 -2.72 26.69
N PHE A 61 -2.77 -3.27 25.56
CA PHE A 61 -2.28 -4.54 25.05
C PHE A 61 -0.77 -4.52 24.75
N GLY A 62 -0.21 -3.38 24.30
CA GLY A 62 1.22 -3.24 24.09
C GLY A 62 2.06 -3.51 25.35
N THR A 63 1.59 -3.05 26.52
CA THR A 63 2.22 -3.33 27.82
C THR A 63 2.11 -4.80 28.20
N ALA A 64 0.97 -5.44 27.91
CA ALA A 64 0.80 -6.87 28.12
C ALA A 64 1.78 -7.67 27.26
N ILE A 65 1.93 -7.31 25.98
CA ILE A 65 2.91 -7.93 25.06
C ILE A 65 4.33 -7.77 25.59
N GLN A 66 4.70 -6.55 25.99
CA GLN A 66 6.03 -6.27 26.52
C GLN A 66 6.37 -7.15 27.73
N ARG A 67 5.39 -7.43 28.59
CA ARG A 67 5.58 -8.26 29.78
C ARG A 67 5.59 -9.75 29.45
N GLU A 68 4.64 -10.22 28.65
CA GLU A 68 4.37 -11.64 28.42
C GLU A 68 5.29 -12.26 27.38
N TYR A 69 5.75 -11.47 26.42
CA TYR A 69 6.60 -11.91 25.32
C TYR A 69 8.03 -11.34 25.40
N ALA A 70 8.43 -10.75 26.53
CA ALA A 70 9.72 -10.09 26.69
C ALA A 70 10.90 -10.98 26.27
N GLN A 71 10.93 -12.21 26.80
CA GLN A 71 12.00 -13.16 26.55
C GLN A 71 12.05 -13.56 25.07
N GLN A 72 10.91 -13.88 24.47
CA GLN A 72 10.82 -14.28 23.07
C GLN A 72 11.21 -13.12 22.15
N ILE A 73 10.86 -11.88 22.50
CA ILE A 73 11.29 -10.69 21.76
C ILE A 73 12.81 -10.56 21.81
N GLU A 74 13.44 -10.68 22.99
CA GLU A 74 14.90 -10.64 23.12
C GLU A 74 15.58 -11.76 22.31
N GLU A 75 15.08 -12.99 22.39
CA GLU A 75 15.63 -14.13 21.65
C GLU A 75 15.57 -13.91 20.13
N ILE A 76 14.44 -13.40 19.62
CA ILE A 76 14.28 -13.13 18.19
C ILE A 76 15.16 -11.94 17.75
N ILE A 77 15.28 -10.89 18.57
CA ILE A 77 16.18 -9.76 18.31
C ILE A 77 17.63 -10.25 18.30
N ALA A 78 18.05 -11.05 19.29
CA ALA A 78 19.41 -11.59 19.35
C ALA A 78 19.72 -12.48 18.15
N TYR A 79 18.77 -13.31 17.73
CA TYR A 79 18.92 -14.14 16.52
C TYR A 79 19.05 -13.31 15.24
N GLY A 80 18.21 -12.29 15.06
CA GLY A 80 18.19 -11.46 13.86
C GLY A 80 19.31 -10.42 13.80
N PHE A 81 19.68 -9.85 14.94
CA PHE A 81 20.54 -8.67 15.03
C PHE A 81 21.81 -8.85 15.87
N GLY A 82 22.01 -9.98 16.56
CA GLY A 82 23.11 -10.15 17.52
C GLY A 82 24.52 -10.12 16.93
N GLN A 83 24.66 -10.34 15.62
CA GLN A 83 25.93 -10.20 14.90
C GLN A 83 26.30 -8.74 14.58
N PHE A 84 25.36 -7.81 14.71
CA PHE A 84 25.57 -6.40 14.44
C PHE A 84 25.87 -5.66 15.76
N HIS A 85 26.90 -4.81 15.74
CA HIS A 85 27.28 -4.00 16.90
C HIS A 85 26.36 -2.78 17.03
N LEU A 86 25.07 -3.01 17.32
CA LEU A 86 24.06 -1.96 17.42
C LEU A 86 24.18 -1.18 18.74
N SER A 87 23.88 0.11 18.67
CA SER A 87 23.76 0.97 19.85
C SER A 87 22.62 0.52 20.79
N GLN A 88 22.73 0.86 22.06
CA GLN A 88 21.66 0.64 23.05
C GLN A 88 20.33 1.28 22.61
N GLY A 89 20.40 2.44 21.95
CA GLY A 89 19.22 3.11 21.40
C GLY A 89 18.58 2.32 20.26
N ALA A 90 19.36 1.75 19.35
CA ALA A 90 18.84 0.89 18.29
C ALA A 90 18.22 -0.41 18.84
N MET A 91 18.87 -1.03 19.83
CA MET A 91 18.32 -2.21 20.52
C MET A 91 16.99 -1.91 21.22
N GLN A 92 16.88 -0.74 21.87
CA GLN A 92 15.62 -0.31 22.48
C GLN A 92 14.51 -0.10 21.45
N ARG A 93 14.83 0.52 20.30
CA ARG A 93 13.86 0.68 19.20
C ARG A 93 13.41 -0.65 18.61
N LEU A 94 14.28 -1.66 18.52
CA LEU A 94 13.89 -2.99 18.07
C LEU A 94 12.85 -3.65 18.99
N ARG A 95 13.00 -3.47 20.32
CA ARG A 95 12.00 -3.91 21.30
C ARG A 95 10.66 -3.21 21.11
N GLU A 96 10.71 -1.90 20.92
CA GLU A 96 9.50 -1.10 20.68
C GLU A 96 8.83 -1.47 19.34
N ILE A 97 9.62 -1.68 18.27
CA ILE A 97 9.13 -2.19 16.99
C ILE A 97 8.44 -3.54 17.18
N ALA A 98 8.96 -4.44 18.01
CA ALA A 98 8.33 -5.74 18.25
C ALA A 98 6.93 -5.60 18.86
N ILE A 99 6.71 -4.60 19.72
CA ILE A 99 5.41 -4.26 20.29
C ILE A 99 4.54 -3.56 19.25
N TYR A 100 5.06 -2.55 18.55
CA TYR A 100 4.33 -1.77 17.55
C TYR A 100 3.88 -2.63 16.35
N ALA A 101 4.69 -3.61 15.96
CA ALA A 101 4.33 -4.59 14.95
C ALA A 101 3.06 -5.37 15.30
N VAL A 102 2.70 -5.49 16.58
CA VAL A 102 1.40 -6.04 17.01
C VAL A 102 0.33 -4.97 16.96
N VAL A 103 0.53 -3.87 17.68
CA VAL A 103 -0.58 -2.98 18.07
C VAL A 103 -0.89 -1.87 17.08
N LYS A 104 0.01 -1.54 16.16
CA LYS A 104 -0.17 -0.41 15.24
C LYS A 104 -0.77 -0.86 13.91
N ASP A 105 -1.49 0.09 13.30
CA ASP A 105 -2.00 -0.02 11.93
C ASP A 105 -0.88 0.20 10.90
N LEU A 106 0.11 -0.69 10.92
CA LEU A 106 1.15 -0.83 9.91
C LEU A 106 1.46 -2.32 9.79
N PHE A 107 1.31 -2.85 8.58
CA PHE A 107 1.50 -4.26 8.26
C PHE A 107 2.74 -4.37 7.36
N LEU A 108 3.85 -4.79 7.95
CA LEU A 108 5.08 -5.13 7.21
C LEU A 108 5.21 -6.65 7.02
N GLU A 109 4.31 -7.40 7.66
CA GLU A 109 4.08 -8.82 7.45
C GLU A 109 3.03 -9.08 6.35
N ASP A 110 2.96 -10.34 5.92
CA ASP A 110 1.92 -10.78 4.98
C ASP A 110 0.52 -10.62 5.59
N VAL A 111 -0.42 -10.15 4.77
CA VAL A 111 -1.81 -9.92 5.15
C VAL A 111 -2.77 -10.72 4.29
N THR A 112 -3.90 -11.08 4.87
CA THR A 112 -5.09 -11.55 4.17
C THR A 112 -6.09 -10.40 4.07
N GLY A 113 -6.56 -10.12 2.86
CA GLY A 113 -7.69 -9.23 2.63
C GLY A 113 -9.01 -9.98 2.85
N LEU A 114 -9.83 -9.50 3.77
CA LEU A 114 -11.19 -9.99 4.00
C LEU A 114 -12.17 -8.95 3.49
N VAL A 115 -13.07 -9.36 2.59
CA VAL A 115 -14.07 -8.48 1.98
C VAL A 115 -15.45 -8.90 2.43
N PHE A 116 -16.19 -7.95 3.00
CA PHE A 116 -17.59 -8.10 3.39
C PHE A 116 -18.40 -7.20 2.48
N ALA A 117 -19.26 -7.80 1.64
CA ALA A 117 -20.08 -7.09 0.67
C ALA A 117 -21.54 -7.49 0.85
N GLY A 118 -22.45 -6.52 0.86
CA GLY A 118 -23.87 -6.77 1.00
C GLY A 118 -24.65 -5.55 1.47
N PHE A 119 -25.71 -5.79 2.22
CA PHE A 119 -26.57 -4.76 2.82
C PHE A 119 -26.63 -5.02 4.33
N GLY A 120 -26.21 -4.06 5.15
CA GLY A 120 -26.48 -4.08 6.58
C GLY A 120 -27.97 -3.96 6.89
N GLU A 121 -28.38 -4.33 8.11
CA GLU A 121 -29.80 -4.32 8.53
C GLU A 121 -30.44 -2.93 8.36
N ASP A 122 -29.70 -1.89 8.75
CA ASP A 122 -30.13 -0.50 8.68
C ASP A 122 -29.71 0.21 7.37
N GLU A 123 -28.98 -0.48 6.50
CA GLU A 123 -28.41 0.12 5.29
C GLU A 123 -29.39 0.05 4.12
N ARG A 124 -29.63 1.20 3.48
CA ARG A 124 -30.53 1.26 2.32
C ARG A 124 -29.89 0.75 1.03
N TYR A 125 -28.59 0.95 0.91
CA TYR A 125 -27.76 0.72 -0.28
C TYR A 125 -26.65 -0.29 0.05
N PRO A 126 -26.06 -0.94 -0.97
CA PRO A 126 -25.00 -1.91 -0.71
C PRO A 126 -23.72 -1.23 -0.24
N ASN A 127 -23.05 -1.87 0.69
CA ASN A 127 -21.74 -1.47 1.21
C ASN A 127 -20.73 -2.61 1.06
N VAL A 128 -19.47 -2.23 0.89
CA VAL A 128 -18.32 -3.14 0.86
C VAL A 128 -17.29 -2.64 1.85
N VAL A 129 -16.99 -3.44 2.87
CA VAL A 129 -15.92 -3.16 3.83
C VAL A 129 -14.82 -4.18 3.66
N THR A 130 -13.59 -3.70 3.60
CA THR A 130 -12.39 -4.52 3.47
C THR A 130 -11.56 -4.38 4.72
N TYR A 131 -11.13 -5.52 5.27
CA TYR A 131 -10.20 -5.59 6.39
C TYR A 131 -8.90 -6.25 5.93
N PHE A 132 -7.77 -5.76 6.43
CA PHE A 132 -6.55 -6.54 6.46
C PHE A 132 -6.46 -7.28 7.78
N ALA A 133 -6.09 -8.56 7.72
CA ALA A 133 -5.83 -9.41 8.86
C ALA A 133 -4.49 -10.12 8.67
N SER A 134 -3.68 -10.25 9.73
CA SER A 134 -2.35 -10.89 9.62
C SER A 134 -2.12 -12.01 10.62
N ALA A 135 -1.96 -11.69 11.91
CA ALA A 135 -1.51 -12.61 12.93
C ALA A 135 -2.48 -12.70 14.12
N MET A 136 -2.49 -13.86 14.78
CA MET A 136 -3.12 -14.05 16.09
C MET A 136 -2.08 -13.79 17.18
N VAL A 137 -2.34 -12.85 18.08
CA VAL A 137 -1.46 -12.50 19.21
C VAL A 137 -2.29 -12.42 20.49
N GLY A 138 -1.90 -13.17 21.52
CA GLY A 138 -2.66 -13.24 22.78
C GLY A 138 -4.12 -13.65 22.61
N GLY A 139 -4.46 -14.42 21.57
CA GLY A 139 -5.84 -14.80 21.24
C GLY A 139 -6.62 -13.76 20.42
N TYR A 140 -6.02 -12.62 20.07
CA TYR A 140 -6.64 -11.56 19.27
C TYR A 140 -6.07 -11.53 17.85
N LEU A 141 -6.96 -11.42 16.85
CA LEU A 141 -6.56 -11.23 15.46
C LEU A 141 -6.15 -9.77 15.23
N LYS A 142 -4.88 -9.53 14.87
CA LYS A 142 -4.42 -8.24 14.35
C LYS A 142 -5.17 -7.95 13.06
N ARG A 143 -6.00 -6.91 13.09
CA ARG A 143 -6.79 -6.48 11.92
C ARG A 143 -6.98 -4.97 11.90
N ALA A 144 -7.08 -4.42 10.71
CA ALA A 144 -7.42 -3.02 10.47
C ALA A 144 -8.41 -2.91 9.32
N GLU A 145 -9.29 -1.92 9.37
CA GLU A 145 -10.12 -1.57 8.22
C GLU A 145 -9.22 -0.97 7.14
N ALA A 146 -9.20 -1.58 5.97
CA ALA A 146 -8.42 -1.13 4.83
C ALA A 146 -9.21 -0.13 3.97
N SER A 147 -10.52 -0.35 3.83
CA SER A 147 -11.41 0.57 3.11
C SER A 147 -12.87 0.24 3.39
N ALA A 148 -13.70 1.27 3.43
CA ALA A 148 -15.15 1.18 3.34
C ALA A 148 -15.63 1.89 2.07
N ASP A 149 -16.36 1.16 1.23
CA ASP A 149 -16.93 1.62 -0.02
C ASP A 149 -18.45 1.55 0.08
N ALA A 150 -19.10 2.71 0.10
CA ALA A 150 -20.55 2.81 0.18
C ALA A 150 -21.14 3.33 -1.13
N ILE A 151 -22.30 2.78 -1.50
CA ILE A 151 -23.19 3.38 -2.49
C ILE A 151 -24.22 4.22 -1.74
N ASP A 152 -24.49 5.43 -2.21
CA ASP A 152 -25.45 6.35 -1.60
C ASP A 152 -26.13 7.21 -2.68
N THR A 153 -26.73 8.34 -2.29
CA THR A 153 -27.40 9.26 -3.23
C THR A 153 -26.43 9.98 -4.16
N ASP A 154 -25.19 10.16 -3.73
CA ASP A 154 -24.14 10.88 -4.46
C ASP A 154 -23.26 9.90 -5.25
N THR A 155 -22.84 8.80 -4.62
CA THR A 155 -22.05 7.71 -5.22
C THR A 155 -22.97 6.57 -5.66
N LYS A 156 -23.31 6.54 -6.95
CA LYS A 156 -24.33 5.61 -7.47
C LYS A 156 -23.77 4.29 -8.01
N SER A 157 -22.50 4.26 -8.37
CA SER A 157 -21.82 3.03 -8.80
C SER A 157 -20.34 3.06 -8.41
N LYS A 158 -19.76 1.87 -8.26
CA LYS A 158 -18.33 1.72 -7.97
C LYS A 158 -17.83 0.37 -8.47
N ILE A 159 -16.60 0.36 -8.97
CA ILE A 159 -15.86 -0.88 -9.27
C ILE A 159 -14.75 -1.01 -8.25
N ARG A 160 -14.66 -2.17 -7.60
CA ARG A 160 -13.58 -2.53 -6.69
C ARG A 160 -12.98 -3.86 -7.12
N VAL A 161 -11.65 -3.95 -7.13
CA VAL A 161 -10.93 -5.16 -7.55
C VAL A 161 -9.92 -5.53 -6.46
N PHE A 162 -9.89 -6.81 -6.08
CA PHE A 162 -9.07 -7.30 -4.96
C PHE A 162 -7.95 -8.28 -5.38
N ALA A 163 -8.10 -8.95 -6.52
CA ALA A 163 -7.10 -9.88 -7.04
C ALA A 163 -6.05 -9.17 -7.91
N ASP A 164 -5.07 -9.94 -8.41
CA ASP A 164 -4.12 -9.47 -9.41
C ASP A 164 -4.87 -8.95 -10.64
N SER A 165 -4.94 -7.63 -10.72
CA SER A 165 -5.88 -6.87 -11.54
C SER A 165 -5.19 -5.81 -12.38
N GLU A 166 -3.91 -6.02 -12.68
CA GLU A 166 -3.11 -5.08 -13.47
C GLU A 166 -3.84 -4.68 -14.76
N VAL A 167 -4.42 -5.65 -15.49
CA VAL A 167 -5.15 -5.39 -16.75
C VAL A 167 -6.47 -4.69 -16.52
N THR A 168 -7.22 -5.15 -15.53
CA THR A 168 -8.51 -4.55 -15.17
C THR A 168 -8.33 -3.09 -14.77
N ASN A 169 -7.34 -2.80 -13.93
CA ASN A 169 -7.01 -1.44 -13.51
C ASN A 169 -6.54 -0.60 -14.70
N ALA A 170 -5.70 -1.15 -15.58
CA ALA A 170 -5.25 -0.44 -16.77
C ALA A 170 -6.41 -0.11 -17.73
N PHE A 171 -7.36 -1.03 -17.89
CA PHE A 171 -8.57 -0.81 -18.67
C PHE A 171 -9.45 0.29 -18.07
N ILE A 172 -9.70 0.24 -16.76
CA ILE A 172 -10.56 1.21 -16.05
C ILE A 172 -9.92 2.61 -16.00
N ARG A 173 -8.61 2.69 -15.76
CA ARG A 173 -7.87 3.95 -15.57
C ARG A 173 -7.26 4.51 -16.86
N GLY A 174 -7.22 3.72 -17.93
CA GLY A 174 -6.60 4.10 -19.20
C GLY A 174 -5.07 4.03 -19.24
N ILE A 175 -4.41 3.53 -18.19
CA ILE A 175 -2.95 3.41 -18.13
C ILE A 175 -2.49 2.21 -17.30
N ASP A 176 -1.43 1.57 -17.76
CA ASP A 176 -0.72 0.54 -17.00
C ASP A 176 0.02 1.14 -15.78
N PHE A 177 -0.04 0.46 -14.63
CA PHE A 177 0.57 0.92 -13.38
C PHE A 177 2.08 1.11 -13.48
N ASN A 178 2.78 0.19 -14.16
CA ASN A 178 4.23 0.26 -14.32
C ASN A 178 4.62 1.39 -15.27
N LEU A 179 3.82 1.61 -16.32
CA LEU A 179 3.99 2.76 -17.21
C LEU A 179 3.78 4.08 -16.47
N GLU A 180 2.71 4.20 -15.69
CA GLU A 180 2.41 5.37 -14.87
C GLU A 180 3.54 5.69 -13.88
N ARG A 181 4.04 4.67 -13.17
CA ARG A 181 5.18 4.82 -12.26
C ARG A 181 6.45 5.29 -12.99
N ARG A 182 6.73 4.76 -14.18
CA ARG A 182 7.87 5.18 -15.01
C ARG A 182 7.71 6.62 -15.49
N LEU A 183 6.51 7.04 -15.87
CA LEU A 183 6.22 8.43 -16.25
C LEU A 183 6.53 9.40 -15.11
N TYR A 184 5.97 9.16 -13.91
CA TYR A 184 6.23 10.02 -12.76
C TYR A 184 7.69 10.00 -12.31
N GLY A 185 8.33 8.82 -12.33
CA GLY A 185 9.76 8.68 -12.03
C GLY A 185 10.64 9.44 -13.02
N GLY A 186 10.35 9.30 -14.32
CA GLY A 186 11.06 10.02 -15.39
C GLY A 186 10.87 11.53 -15.27
N PHE A 187 9.64 12.00 -15.00
CA PHE A 187 9.37 13.42 -14.77
C PHE A 187 10.17 13.97 -13.58
N ARG A 188 10.18 13.26 -12.44
CA ARG A 188 10.99 13.64 -11.27
C ARG A 188 12.48 13.70 -11.60
N MET A 189 13.00 12.71 -12.32
CA MET A 189 14.40 12.65 -12.74
C MET A 189 14.77 13.83 -13.65
N MET A 190 13.94 14.14 -14.65
CA MET A 190 14.16 15.29 -15.54
C MET A 190 14.15 16.62 -14.79
N MET A 191 13.24 16.79 -13.81
CA MET A 191 13.23 17.98 -12.95
C MET A 191 14.48 18.11 -12.10
N GLY A 192 15.01 17.00 -11.56
CA GLY A 192 16.31 16.98 -10.88
C GLY A 192 17.46 17.42 -11.79
N GLY A 193 17.53 16.85 -13.00
CA GLY A 193 18.54 17.22 -13.99
C GLY A 193 18.44 18.68 -14.44
N LEU A 194 17.23 19.25 -14.54
CA LEU A 194 17.03 20.68 -14.83
C LEU A 194 17.60 21.55 -13.71
N VAL A 195 17.39 21.19 -12.44
CA VAL A 195 17.96 21.90 -11.29
C VAL A 195 19.49 21.87 -11.34
N ASP A 196 20.07 20.72 -11.66
CA ASP A 196 21.52 20.58 -11.82
C ASP A 196 22.08 21.49 -12.92
N GLN A 197 21.41 21.53 -14.08
CA GLN A 197 21.79 22.41 -15.19
C GLN A 197 21.65 23.89 -14.83
N MET A 198 20.58 24.28 -14.12
CA MET A 198 20.41 25.66 -13.66
C MET A 198 21.53 26.05 -12.69
N ILE A 199 21.87 25.20 -11.73
CA ILE A 199 22.98 25.45 -10.80
C ILE A 199 24.31 25.60 -11.56
N ALA A 200 24.55 24.73 -12.55
CA ALA A 200 25.77 24.78 -13.36
C ALA A 200 25.87 26.05 -14.23
N ALA A 201 24.73 26.64 -14.62
CA ALA A 201 24.68 27.87 -15.41
C ALA A 201 25.11 29.14 -14.63
N PHE A 202 25.25 29.06 -13.30
CA PHE A 202 25.75 30.14 -12.44
C PHE A 202 27.10 29.77 -11.80
N PRO A 203 28.21 29.83 -12.57
CA PRO A 203 29.52 29.36 -12.11
C PRO A 203 30.07 30.16 -10.92
N ASP A 204 29.66 31.42 -10.76
CA ASP A 204 30.11 32.29 -9.67
C ASP A 204 29.45 31.95 -8.32
N ALA A 205 28.43 31.07 -8.29
CA ALA A 205 27.80 30.64 -7.06
C ALA A 205 28.75 29.75 -6.23
N THR A 206 28.87 30.07 -4.93
CA THR A 206 29.66 29.29 -3.98
C THR A 206 29.06 27.89 -3.75
N PRO A 207 29.86 26.89 -3.33
CA PRO A 207 29.35 25.55 -3.04
C PRO A 207 28.16 25.53 -2.06
N ALA A 208 28.20 26.37 -1.03
CA ALA A 208 27.11 26.49 -0.05
C ALA A 208 25.80 27.01 -0.68
N GLN A 209 25.88 28.00 -1.58
CA GLN A 209 24.69 28.51 -2.29
C GLN A 209 24.12 27.47 -3.26
N ARG A 210 25.00 26.72 -3.95
CA ARG A 210 24.57 25.64 -4.86
C ARG A 210 23.86 24.53 -4.09
N ASP A 211 24.39 24.15 -2.92
CA ASP A 211 23.79 23.14 -2.06
C ASP A 211 22.45 23.62 -1.50
N GLU A 212 22.38 24.85 -0.99
CA GLU A 212 21.12 25.45 -0.50
C GLU A 212 20.02 25.44 -1.58
N VAL A 213 20.36 25.86 -2.80
CA VAL A 213 19.44 25.82 -3.95
C VAL A 213 19.02 24.38 -4.24
N ARG A 214 19.98 23.45 -4.33
CA ARG A 214 19.70 22.02 -4.57
C ARG A 214 18.73 21.46 -3.54
N THR A 215 19.04 21.62 -2.24
CA THR A 215 18.20 21.14 -1.14
C THR A 215 16.81 21.75 -1.19
N ARG A 216 16.70 23.06 -1.41
CA ARG A 216 15.40 23.74 -1.48
C ARG A 216 14.55 23.25 -2.65
N PHE A 217 15.16 23.05 -3.83
CA PHE A 217 14.46 22.50 -4.98
C PHE A 217 14.02 21.06 -4.76
N GLN A 218 14.92 20.20 -4.28
CA GLN A 218 14.63 18.79 -4.05
C GLN A 218 13.56 18.56 -2.98
N ASN A 219 13.55 19.37 -1.91
CA ASN A 219 12.65 19.17 -0.78
C ASN A 219 11.33 19.94 -0.88
N SER A 220 11.27 21.03 -1.65
CA SER A 220 10.08 21.88 -1.73
C SER A 220 9.47 21.96 -3.12
N PHE A 221 10.27 22.31 -4.14
CA PHE A 221 9.73 22.64 -5.45
C PHE A 221 9.45 21.40 -6.30
N VAL A 222 10.40 20.48 -6.43
CA VAL A 222 10.26 19.26 -7.23
C VAL A 222 9.07 18.42 -6.76
N PRO A 223 8.88 18.12 -5.46
CA PRO A 223 7.72 17.36 -5.00
C PRO A 223 6.39 18.04 -5.36
N ARG A 224 6.31 19.38 -5.23
CA ARG A 224 5.10 20.14 -5.57
C ARG A 224 4.75 20.05 -7.07
N TYR A 225 5.74 20.14 -7.95
CA TYR A 225 5.49 20.00 -9.40
C TYR A 225 5.15 18.57 -9.79
N VAL A 226 5.79 17.58 -9.17
CA VAL A 226 5.44 16.15 -9.36
C VAL A 226 3.99 15.91 -8.94
N GLU A 227 3.56 16.47 -7.81
CA GLU A 227 2.18 16.31 -7.33
C GLU A 227 1.17 17.03 -8.22
N ALA A 228 1.49 18.24 -8.68
CA ALA A 228 0.66 18.94 -9.66
C ALA A 228 0.51 18.14 -10.97
N PHE A 229 1.61 17.54 -11.45
CA PHE A 229 1.58 16.69 -12.64
C PHE A 229 0.75 15.42 -12.43
N ARG A 230 0.89 14.76 -11.28
CA ARG A 230 0.04 13.63 -10.89
C ARG A 230 -1.44 14.01 -10.87
N GLY A 231 -1.79 15.14 -10.26
CA GLY A 231 -3.15 15.65 -10.22
C GLY A 231 -3.75 15.85 -11.61
N MET A 232 -3.00 16.45 -12.54
CA MET A 232 -3.46 16.64 -13.93
C MET A 232 -3.74 15.32 -14.65
N ILE A 233 -2.87 14.32 -14.47
CA ILE A 233 -3.08 12.99 -15.06
C ILE A 233 -4.27 12.29 -14.39
N ALA A 234 -4.37 12.35 -13.07
CA ALA A 234 -5.48 11.76 -12.32
C ALA A 234 -6.83 12.34 -12.72
N ASP A 235 -6.92 13.66 -12.89
CA ASP A 235 -8.14 14.34 -13.36
C ASP A 235 -8.54 13.88 -14.77
N TYR A 236 -7.57 13.76 -15.67
CA TYR A 236 -7.80 13.25 -17.02
C TYR A 236 -8.28 11.79 -17.00
N GLN A 237 -7.61 10.92 -16.22
CA GLN A 237 -8.03 9.53 -16.02
C GLN A 237 -9.47 9.44 -15.50
N GLN A 238 -9.81 10.25 -14.50
CA GLN A 238 -11.12 10.28 -13.88
C GLN A 238 -12.20 10.69 -14.90
N GLN A 239 -11.97 11.76 -15.66
CA GLN A 239 -12.96 12.32 -16.58
C GLN A 239 -13.13 11.48 -17.86
N THR A 240 -12.03 10.96 -18.40
CA THR A 240 -12.00 10.33 -19.73
C THR A 240 -12.16 8.81 -19.69
N PHE A 241 -11.74 8.14 -18.61
CA PHE A 241 -11.79 6.67 -18.53
C PHE A 241 -12.72 6.17 -17.42
N ILE A 242 -12.56 6.66 -16.19
CA ILE A 242 -13.30 6.11 -15.04
C ILE A 242 -14.77 6.54 -15.04
N ASN A 243 -15.05 7.84 -15.10
CA ASN A 243 -16.43 8.36 -15.04
C ASN A 243 -17.34 7.82 -16.16
N PRO A 244 -16.90 7.70 -17.43
CA PRO A 244 -17.73 7.08 -18.46
C PRO A 244 -18.15 5.65 -18.13
N ILE A 245 -17.23 4.82 -17.61
CA ILE A 245 -17.54 3.44 -17.20
C ILE A 245 -18.56 3.45 -16.06
N LEU A 246 -18.32 4.27 -15.02
CA LEU A 246 -19.23 4.37 -13.88
C LEU A 246 -20.65 4.81 -14.31
N ARG A 247 -20.77 5.80 -15.21
CA ARG A 247 -22.09 6.22 -15.74
C ARG A 247 -22.84 5.11 -16.46
N VAL A 248 -22.15 4.22 -17.17
CA VAL A 248 -22.78 3.06 -17.81
C VAL A 248 -23.26 2.08 -16.74
N LEU A 249 -22.44 1.81 -15.72
CA LEU A 249 -22.81 0.91 -14.62
C LEU A 249 -23.97 1.43 -13.77
N GLU A 250 -24.13 2.75 -13.63
CA GLU A 250 -25.25 3.34 -12.89
C GLU A 250 -26.62 2.99 -13.47
N ILE A 251 -26.71 2.79 -14.79
CA ILE A 251 -27.98 2.47 -15.49
C ILE A 251 -28.02 1.01 -15.97
N ALA A 252 -26.98 0.24 -15.70
CA ALA A 252 -26.87 -1.15 -16.13
C ALA A 252 -27.89 -2.03 -15.42
N SER A 253 -28.48 -2.96 -16.16
CA SER A 253 -29.27 -4.04 -15.61
C SER A 253 -28.38 -4.99 -14.79
N ARG A 254 -29.01 -5.79 -13.93
CA ARG A 254 -28.35 -6.86 -13.15
C ARG A 254 -27.49 -7.78 -14.03
N THR A 255 -28.05 -8.20 -15.16
CA THR A 255 -27.38 -9.06 -16.12
C THR A 255 -26.13 -8.40 -16.70
N GLU A 256 -26.22 -7.11 -17.07
CA GLU A 256 -25.08 -6.35 -17.60
C GLU A 256 -23.98 -6.14 -16.56
N LEU A 257 -24.35 -5.85 -15.30
CA LEU A 257 -23.39 -5.74 -14.19
C LEU A 257 -22.62 -7.05 -13.98
N ALA A 258 -23.34 -8.17 -13.94
CA ALA A 258 -22.73 -9.48 -13.74
C ALA A 258 -21.82 -9.88 -14.93
N GLN A 259 -22.26 -9.60 -16.15
CA GLN A 259 -21.47 -9.86 -17.35
C GLN A 259 -20.21 -8.98 -17.41
N THR A 260 -20.33 -7.70 -17.05
CA THR A 260 -19.18 -6.78 -17.00
C THR A 260 -18.17 -7.23 -15.96
N ALA A 261 -18.61 -7.64 -14.77
CA ALA A 261 -17.72 -8.20 -13.76
C ALA A 261 -16.96 -9.43 -14.27
N LYS A 262 -17.66 -10.33 -14.99
CA LYS A 262 -17.05 -11.52 -15.62
C LYS A 262 -15.99 -11.14 -16.64
N GLU A 263 -16.28 -10.19 -17.52
CA GLU A 263 -15.39 -9.73 -18.58
C GLU A 263 -14.13 -9.06 -18.01
N LEU A 264 -14.30 -8.20 -16.99
CA LEU A 264 -13.18 -7.53 -16.32
C LEU A 264 -12.20 -8.51 -15.67
N VAL A 265 -12.69 -9.61 -15.08
CA VAL A 265 -11.84 -10.70 -14.56
C VAL A 265 -11.18 -11.46 -15.72
N GLY A 266 -11.94 -11.73 -16.79
CA GLY A 266 -11.47 -12.42 -17.99
C GLY A 266 -10.29 -11.74 -18.68
N LEU A 267 -10.17 -10.41 -18.61
CA LEU A 267 -9.04 -9.66 -19.16
C LEU A 267 -7.68 -10.11 -18.56
N ASN A 268 -7.62 -10.37 -17.25
CA ASN A 268 -6.36 -10.80 -16.62
C ASN A 268 -5.99 -12.23 -17.04
N ILE A 269 -6.97 -13.14 -17.10
CA ILE A 269 -6.76 -14.51 -17.57
C ILE A 269 -6.25 -14.50 -19.01
N PHE A 270 -6.86 -13.67 -19.86
CA PHE A 270 -6.45 -13.51 -21.25
C PHE A 270 -5.00 -13.03 -21.39
N LYS A 271 -4.61 -11.97 -20.67
CA LYS A 271 -3.22 -11.46 -20.70
C LYS A 271 -2.23 -12.53 -20.26
N LYS A 272 -2.47 -13.20 -19.13
CA LYS A 272 -1.55 -14.21 -18.59
C LYS A 272 -1.33 -15.35 -19.56
N ARG A 273 -2.40 -15.83 -20.20
CA ARG A 273 -2.34 -16.86 -21.24
C ARG A 273 -1.47 -16.44 -22.43
N ILE A 274 -1.62 -15.21 -22.92
CA ILE A 274 -0.83 -14.72 -24.07
C ILE A 274 0.63 -14.46 -23.69
N MET A 275 0.89 -13.97 -22.48
CA MET A 275 2.24 -13.67 -21.99
C MET A 275 2.98 -14.91 -21.46
N ALA A 276 2.39 -16.12 -21.57
CA ALA A 276 2.92 -17.36 -21.01
C ALA A 276 3.31 -17.24 -19.51
N GLN A 277 2.56 -16.42 -18.76
CA GLN A 277 2.76 -16.21 -17.33
C GLN A 277 1.94 -17.22 -16.53
N LYS A 278 2.45 -17.63 -15.36
CA LYS A 278 1.74 -18.53 -14.46
C LYS A 278 0.46 -17.85 -13.94
N GLU A 279 -0.68 -18.49 -14.15
CA GLU A 279 -1.97 -18.01 -13.64
C GLU A 279 -1.97 -18.04 -12.10
N THR A 280 -2.08 -16.86 -11.47
CA THR A 280 -2.36 -16.75 -10.02
C THR A 280 -3.86 -16.76 -9.73
N VAL A 281 -4.68 -16.48 -10.75
CA VAL A 281 -6.13 -16.62 -10.80
C VAL A 281 -6.42 -17.21 -12.18
N GLY A 282 -7.05 -18.38 -12.21
CA GLY A 282 -7.25 -19.17 -13.43
C GLY A 282 -8.48 -20.07 -13.28
N GLY A 283 -8.94 -20.63 -14.40
CA GLY A 283 -10.14 -21.47 -14.43
C GLY A 283 -11.44 -20.72 -14.69
N ALA A 284 -12.56 -21.35 -14.33
CA ALA A 284 -13.90 -20.81 -14.55
C ALA A 284 -14.14 -19.53 -13.75
N ILE A 285 -14.83 -18.57 -14.36
CA ILE A 285 -15.26 -17.35 -13.66
C ILE A 285 -16.68 -17.55 -13.17
N ASP A 286 -16.82 -17.69 -11.86
CA ASP A 286 -18.09 -17.67 -11.17
C ASP A 286 -18.46 -16.23 -10.79
N VAL A 287 -19.74 -15.91 -10.94
CA VAL A 287 -20.30 -14.59 -10.69
C VAL A 287 -21.53 -14.77 -9.83
N ALA A 288 -21.59 -14.01 -8.75
CA ALA A 288 -22.77 -13.89 -7.90
C ALA A 288 -23.23 -12.44 -7.81
N MET A 289 -24.49 -12.26 -7.49
CA MET A 289 -25.13 -10.98 -7.25
C MET A 289 -25.72 -10.97 -5.86
N ILE A 290 -25.58 -9.83 -5.18
CA ILE A 290 -26.25 -9.58 -3.91
C ILE A 290 -27.21 -8.42 -4.12
N SER A 291 -28.47 -8.62 -3.80
CA SER A 291 -29.52 -7.60 -3.87
C SER A 291 -30.33 -7.61 -2.58
N ARG A 292 -31.00 -6.49 -2.26
CA ARG A 292 -31.75 -6.38 -1.00
C ARG A 292 -32.95 -7.32 -0.96
N GLU A 293 -33.65 -7.46 -2.07
CA GLU A 293 -34.88 -8.25 -2.17
C GLU A 293 -34.64 -9.75 -2.33
N ASN A 294 -33.57 -10.17 -3.02
CA ASN A 294 -33.32 -11.59 -3.27
C ASN A 294 -32.09 -12.15 -2.54
N GLY A 295 -31.34 -11.32 -1.82
CA GLY A 295 -30.09 -11.73 -1.18
C GLY A 295 -29.03 -12.16 -2.18
N PHE A 296 -28.21 -13.14 -1.78
CA PHE A 296 -27.15 -13.72 -2.60
C PHE A 296 -27.71 -14.70 -3.65
N GLN A 297 -27.33 -14.50 -4.91
CA GLN A 297 -27.74 -15.34 -6.04
C GLN A 297 -26.55 -15.62 -6.96
N TRP A 298 -26.35 -16.87 -7.36
CA TRP A 298 -25.40 -17.19 -8.42
C TRP A 298 -25.95 -16.74 -9.78
N PHE A 299 -25.18 -15.96 -10.51
CA PHE A 299 -25.47 -15.56 -11.89
C PHE A 299 -24.85 -16.54 -12.89
N SER A 300 -23.59 -16.92 -12.63
CA SER A 300 -22.84 -17.89 -13.42
C SER A 300 -22.04 -18.70 -12.42
N ARG A 301 -22.23 -20.01 -12.38
CA ARG A 301 -21.38 -20.91 -11.61
C ARG A 301 -21.05 -22.10 -12.51
N GLN A 302 -19.77 -22.40 -12.70
CA GLN A 302 -19.44 -23.72 -13.18
C GLN A 302 -19.47 -24.65 -11.97
N ASP A 303 -20.48 -25.52 -11.93
CA ASP A 303 -20.48 -26.63 -10.99
C ASP A 303 -19.25 -27.47 -11.30
N GLY A 304 -18.30 -27.50 -10.36
CA GLY A 304 -17.21 -28.45 -10.40
C GLY A 304 -17.81 -29.85 -10.40
N GLY A 305 -17.67 -30.56 -11.51
CA GLY A 305 -17.83 -32.01 -11.55
C GLY A 305 -16.75 -32.70 -10.74
#